data_AF-W7TJH6-F1
#
_entry.id   AF-W7TJH6-F1
#
_cell.length_a   1.000
_cell.length_b   1.000
_cell.length_c   1.000
_cell.angle_alpha   90.00
_cell.angle_beta   90.00
_cell.angle_gamma   90.00
#
_symmetry.space_group_name_H-M   'P 1'
#
loop_
_entity.id
_entity.type
_entity.pdbx_description
1 polymer ?
#
loop_
_entity_poly.entity_id
_entity_poly.type
_entity_poly.pdbx_seq_one_letter_code
_entity_poly.pdbx_strand_id
1 'polypeptide(L)'
;LPPSLPQYVRAEINLDEYFLRLLPALASFLNTPEAIAWEETGILSVHYQHGVRPNLQLFAAGQTTPGEIVSISQWTAESLKEFLLDNLHEEDDEEEATRPGKRARDEL
;
A
#
# COMPACT_ATOMS: atom_id res chain seq x y z
N LEU A 1 -9.29 -0.60 -22.66
CA LEU A 1 -8.82 -1.48 -21.56
C LEU A 1 -9.58 -1.03 -20.32
N PRO A 2 -10.19 -1.92 -19.52
CA PRO A 2 -10.73 -1.51 -18.23
C PRO A 2 -9.56 -0.95 -17.37
N PRO A 3 -9.82 -0.04 -16.42
CA PRO A 3 -8.78 0.41 -15.50
C PRO A 3 -8.20 -0.83 -14.80
N SER A 4 -6.88 -0.98 -14.83
CA SER A 4 -6.19 -2.05 -14.13
C SER A 4 -6.62 -2.00 -12.67
N LEU A 5 -7.15 -3.10 -12.16
CA LEU A 5 -7.47 -3.23 -10.74
C LEU A 5 -6.23 -2.84 -9.92
N PRO A 6 -6.43 -2.18 -8.78
CA PRO A 6 -5.32 -1.88 -7.88
C PRO A 6 -4.58 -3.15 -7.50
N GLN A 7 -3.24 -3.06 -7.58
CA GLN A 7 -2.37 -4.23 -7.61
C GLN A 7 -1.83 -4.60 -6.21
N TYR A 8 -1.89 -3.66 -5.25
CA TYR A 8 -1.19 -3.78 -3.99
C TYR A 8 -2.10 -3.49 -2.79
N VAL A 9 -1.85 -4.20 -1.70
CA VAL A 9 -2.63 -4.10 -0.46
C VAL A 9 -1.80 -3.59 0.72
N ARG A 10 -0.47 -3.65 0.58
CA ARG A 10 0.48 -3.16 1.57
C ARG A 10 1.63 -2.43 0.91
N ALA A 11 2.09 -1.38 1.57
CA ALA A 11 3.28 -0.61 1.25
C ALA A 11 4.25 -0.56 2.43
N GLU A 12 5.54 -0.60 2.14
CA GLU A 12 6.60 -0.40 3.13
C GLU A 12 7.57 0.67 2.65
N ILE A 13 7.76 1.72 3.45
CA ILE A 13 8.77 2.74 3.22
C ILE A 13 10.03 2.36 4.02
N ASN A 14 11.13 2.14 3.33
CA ASN A 14 12.43 1.83 3.93
C ASN A 14 13.38 3.02 3.74
N LEU A 15 13.94 3.55 4.83
CA LEU A 15 14.87 4.69 4.80
C LEU A 15 15.79 4.75 6.02
N ASP A 16 16.93 5.43 5.91
CA ASP A 16 17.67 5.92 7.08
C ASP A 16 16.98 7.17 7.65
N GLU A 17 16.91 7.28 8.99
CA GLU A 17 16.34 8.43 9.71
C GLU A 17 17.03 9.76 9.29
N TYR A 18 18.30 9.71 8.90
CA TYR A 18 19.02 10.85 8.34
C TYR A 18 18.28 11.49 7.15
N PHE A 19 17.63 10.68 6.30
CA PHE A 19 16.92 11.19 5.14
C PHE A 19 15.64 11.93 5.48
N LEU A 20 15.02 11.70 6.65
CA LEU A 20 13.86 12.51 7.08
C LEU A 20 14.21 13.99 7.23
N ARG A 21 15.45 14.29 7.64
CA ARG A 21 15.94 15.67 7.75
C ARG A 21 16.27 16.30 6.40
N LEU A 22 16.63 15.47 5.42
CA LEU A 22 16.98 15.92 4.07
C LEU A 22 15.77 15.99 3.12
N LEU A 23 14.75 15.18 3.37
CA LEU A 23 13.55 15.06 2.54
C LEU A 23 12.34 15.55 3.35
N PRO A 24 12.18 16.88 3.51
CA PRO A 24 11.07 17.43 4.31
C PRO A 24 9.71 17.07 3.73
N ALA A 25 9.62 16.82 2.42
CA ALA A 25 8.42 16.32 1.77
C ALA A 25 8.02 14.93 2.28
N LEU A 26 8.97 14.01 2.39
CA LEU A 26 8.72 12.66 2.92
C LEU A 26 8.32 12.73 4.40
N ALA A 27 9.05 13.50 5.21
CA ALA A 27 8.71 13.71 6.61
C ALA A 27 7.30 14.34 6.76
N SER A 28 6.96 15.32 5.91
CA SER A 28 5.63 15.94 5.92
C SER A 28 4.53 14.94 5.57
N PHE A 29 4.74 14.07 4.59
CA PHE A 29 3.78 13.02 4.23
C PHE A 29 3.52 12.06 5.40
N LEU A 30 4.58 11.57 6.05
CA LEU A 30 4.47 10.65 7.18
C LEU A 30 3.72 11.24 8.39
N ASN A 31 3.61 12.56 8.48
CA ASN A 31 2.83 13.24 9.52
C ASN A 31 1.39 13.59 9.08
N THR A 32 0.96 13.17 7.90
CA THR A 32 -0.43 13.38 7.46
C THR A 32 -1.40 12.41 8.16
N PRO A 33 -2.66 12.81 8.39
CA PRO A 33 -3.66 11.92 8.97
C PRO A 33 -3.83 10.62 8.19
N GLU A 34 -3.75 10.65 6.85
CA GLU A 34 -3.89 9.45 6.03
C GLU A 34 -2.71 8.48 6.18
N ALA A 35 -1.47 8.99 6.20
CA ALA A 35 -0.30 8.14 6.42
C ALA A 35 -0.33 7.48 7.81
N ILE A 36 -0.75 8.23 8.83
CA ILE A 36 -0.91 7.71 10.20
C ILE A 36 -2.00 6.63 10.22
N ALA A 37 -3.16 6.89 9.61
CA ALA A 37 -4.25 5.91 9.56
C ALA A 37 -3.82 4.62 8.85
N TRP A 38 -3.07 4.72 7.75
CA TRP A 38 -2.54 3.54 7.05
C TRP A 38 -1.47 2.80 7.85
N GLU A 39 -0.67 3.50 8.65
CA GLU A 39 0.28 2.86 9.56
C GLU A 39 -0.46 2.09 10.66
N GLU A 40 -1.53 2.68 11.22
CA GLU A 40 -2.37 2.03 12.23
C GLU A 40 -3.12 0.79 11.70
N THR A 41 -3.54 0.81 10.43
CA THR A 41 -4.19 -0.37 9.79
C THR A 41 -3.20 -1.39 9.26
N GLY A 42 -1.90 -1.08 9.22
CA GLY A 42 -0.86 -1.94 8.64
C GLY A 42 -0.80 -1.95 7.11
N ILE A 43 -1.57 -1.08 6.45
CA ILE A 43 -1.53 -0.86 4.99
C ILE A 43 -0.20 -0.19 4.60
N LEU A 44 0.28 0.74 5.43
CA LEU A 44 1.59 1.36 5.30
C LEU A 44 2.46 0.93 6.47
N SER A 45 3.75 0.73 6.25
CA SER A 45 4.72 0.57 7.33
C SER A 45 5.99 1.34 7.01
N VAL A 46 6.61 1.92 8.03
CA VAL A 46 7.85 2.68 7.88
C VAL A 46 8.97 1.98 8.64
N HIS A 47 10.05 1.66 7.94
CA HIS A 47 11.20 0.96 8.48
C HIS A 47 12.45 1.84 8.41
N TYR A 48 13.01 2.13 9.59
CA TYR A 48 14.23 2.90 9.73
C TYR A 48 15.46 1.99 9.72
N GLN A 49 16.22 2.02 8.63
CA GLN A 49 17.37 1.15 8.39
C GLN A 49 18.61 1.98 8.06
N HIS A 50 19.71 1.71 8.77
CA HIS A 50 20.93 2.50 8.61
C HIS A 50 21.55 2.34 7.22
N GLY A 51 21.90 3.45 6.58
CA GLY A 51 22.53 3.49 5.25
C GLY A 51 21.58 3.21 4.09
N VAL A 52 20.28 3.05 4.34
CA VAL A 52 19.29 2.73 3.30
C VAL A 52 18.75 4.01 2.68
N ARG A 53 18.79 4.05 1.34
CA ARG A 53 18.17 5.14 0.58
C ARG A 53 16.65 4.99 0.61
N PRO A 54 15.89 6.09 0.69
CA PRO A 54 14.43 6.07 0.71
C PRO A 54 13.86 5.32 -0.49
N ASN A 55 13.18 4.22 -0.20
CA ASN A 55 12.48 3.41 -1.18
C ASN A 55 11.11 2.99 -0.64
N LEU A 56 10.16 2.83 -1.55
CA LEU A 56 8.83 2.33 -1.33
C LEU A 56 8.75 0.91 -1.90
N GLN A 57 8.27 -0.03 -1.13
CA GLN A 57 8.08 -1.42 -1.51
C GLN A 57 6.59 -1.74 -1.49
N LEU A 58 6.07 -2.33 -2.56
CA LEU A 58 4.65 -2.63 -2.71
C LEU A 58 4.42 -4.14 -2.72
N PHE A 59 3.40 -4.59 -2.00
CA PHE A 59 3.09 -6.01 -1.81
C PHE A 59 1.64 -6.28 -2.23
N ALA A 60 1.46 -7.31 -3.07
CA ALA A 60 0.13 -7.81 -3.38
C ALA A 60 -0.38 -8.73 -2.25
N ALA A 61 -1.68 -9.02 -2.26
CA ALA A 61 -2.34 -9.87 -1.27
C ALA A 61 -1.61 -11.22 -1.12
N GLY A 62 -1.37 -11.63 0.13
CA GLY A 62 -0.67 -12.88 0.47
C GLY A 62 0.82 -12.94 0.13
N GLN A 63 1.43 -11.86 -0.38
CA GLN A 63 2.86 -11.83 -0.70
C GLN A 63 3.72 -11.35 0.48
N THR A 64 4.87 -12.02 0.66
CA THR A 64 5.91 -11.61 1.61
C THR A 64 7.12 -10.96 0.93
N THR A 65 7.19 -11.06 -0.40
CA THR A 65 8.23 -10.45 -1.22
C THR A 65 7.62 -9.25 -1.96
N PRO A 66 8.31 -8.10 -2.05
CA PRO A 66 7.77 -6.96 -2.75
C PRO A 66 7.63 -7.25 -4.25
N GLY A 67 6.45 -6.94 -4.79
CA GLY A 67 6.17 -7.01 -6.22
C GLY A 67 6.82 -5.86 -6.99
N GLU A 68 6.94 -4.70 -6.34
CA GLU A 68 7.61 -3.52 -6.90
C GLU A 68 8.41 -2.77 -5.83
N ILE A 69 9.56 -2.23 -6.24
CA ILE A 69 10.43 -1.39 -5.40
C ILE A 69 10.71 -0.10 -6.16
N VAL A 70 10.33 1.03 -5.57
CA VAL A 70 10.44 2.36 -6.18
C VAL A 70 11.34 3.25 -5.33
N SER A 71 12.28 3.96 -5.95
CA SER A 71 13.07 4.98 -5.25
C SER A 71 12.24 6.25 -5.09
N ILE A 72 12.05 6.69 -3.85
CA ILE A 72 11.22 7.88 -3.52
C ILE A 72 12.05 9.08 -3.07
N SER A 73 13.37 9.04 -3.30
CA SER A 73 14.31 10.08 -2.85
C SER A 73 14.07 11.47 -3.44
N GLN A 74 13.31 11.56 -4.54
CA GLN A 74 13.02 12.82 -5.25
C GLN A 74 11.52 13.15 -5.26
N TRP A 75 10.71 12.37 -4.56
CA TRP A 75 9.26 12.50 -4.60
C TRP A 75 8.78 13.61 -3.68
N THR A 76 7.70 14.27 -4.08
CA THR A 76 6.99 15.21 -3.21
C THR A 76 6.02 14.46 -2.31
N ALA A 77 5.56 15.11 -1.23
CA ALA A 77 4.54 14.55 -0.34
C ALA A 77 3.24 14.23 -1.09
N GLU A 78 2.85 15.15 -1.99
CA GLU A 78 1.64 15.04 -2.80
C GLU A 78 1.75 13.89 -3.80
N SER A 79 2.85 13.81 -4.56
CA SER A 79 3.04 12.74 -5.53
C SER A 79 3.13 11.36 -4.88
N LEU A 80 3.75 11.27 -3.69
CA LEU A 80 3.77 10.02 -2.92
C LEU A 80 2.37 9.63 -2.43
N LYS A 81 1.60 10.61 -1.94
CA LYS A 81 0.22 10.39 -1.51
C LYS A 81 -0.66 9.93 -2.66
N GLU A 82 -0.65 10.64 -3.80
CA GLU A 82 -1.43 10.27 -4.98
C GLU A 82 -1.07 8.88 -5.47
N PHE A 83 0.23 8.59 -5.60
CA PHE A 83 0.68 7.26 -6.01
C PHE A 83 0.19 6.16 -5.07
N LEU A 84 0.26 6.36 -3.75
CA LEU A 84 -0.23 5.37 -2.79
C LEU A 84 -1.75 5.23 -2.88
N LEU A 85 -2.50 6.32 -3.07
CA LEU A 85 -3.96 6.27 -3.25
C LEU A 85 -4.37 5.53 -4.53
N ASP A 86 -3.63 5.69 -5.61
CA ASP A 86 -3.91 5.03 -6.89
C ASP A 86 -3.57 3.52 -6.87
N ASN A 87 -2.68 3.08 -5.95
CA ASN A 87 -2.12 1.74 -5.97
C ASN A 87 -2.48 0.87 -4.76
N LEU A 88 -2.75 1.46 -3.60
CA LEU A 88 -3.08 0.74 -2.36
C LEU A 88 -4.58 0.68 -2.13
N HIS A 89 -5.05 -0.53 -1.88
CA HIS A 89 -6.42 -0.79 -1.48
C HIS A 89 -6.43 -1.64 -0.22
N GLU A 90 -7.45 -1.45 0.62
CA GLU A 90 -7.74 -2.40 1.67
C GLU A 90 -7.92 -3.78 1.02
N GLU A 91 -7.40 -4.85 1.66
CA GLU A 91 -7.86 -6.19 1.32
C GLU A 91 -9.38 -6.16 1.54
N ASP A 92 -10.15 -6.01 0.46
CA ASP A 92 -11.53 -6.45 0.48
C ASP A 92 -11.44 -7.91 0.90
N ASP A 93 -11.86 -8.20 2.13
CA ASP A 93 -12.31 -9.52 2.56
C ASP A 93 -13.52 -9.87 1.67
N GLU A 94 -13.28 -10.09 0.36
CA GLU A 94 -14.18 -10.78 -0.55
C GLU A 94 -14.15 -12.27 -0.19
N GLU A 95 -14.42 -12.59 1.09
CA GLU A 95 -14.87 -13.91 1.49
C GLU A 95 -16.40 -13.94 1.39
N GLU A 96 -16.86 -14.60 0.32
CA GLU A 96 -18.21 -15.15 0.09
C GLU A 96 -19.06 -14.53 -1.05
N ALA A 97 -18.46 -14.36 -2.23
CA ALA A 97 -19.20 -14.26 -3.49
C ALA A 97 -19.28 -15.60 -4.27
N THR A 98 -19.50 -16.75 -3.62
CA THR A 98 -19.90 -17.99 -4.35
C THR A 98 -20.86 -18.90 -3.58
N ARG A 99 -22.14 -18.51 -3.43
CA ARG A 99 -23.26 -19.47 -3.53
C ARG A 99 -24.52 -18.85 -4.14
N PRO A 100 -24.64 -18.76 -5.47
CA PRO A 100 -25.93 -18.58 -6.11
C PRO A 100 -26.67 -19.92 -6.24
N GLY A 101 -27.77 -20.05 -5.49
CA GLY A 101 -28.96 -20.78 -5.93
C GLY A 101 -29.01 -22.29 -5.66
N LYS A 102 -29.54 -22.66 -4.48
CA LYS A 102 -30.25 -23.94 -4.31
C LYS A 102 -31.51 -23.88 -5.18
N ARG A 103 -31.37 -24.16 -6.48
CA ARG A 103 -32.53 -24.30 -7.38
C ARG A 103 -33.41 -25.41 -6.82
N ALA A 104 -34.65 -25.03 -6.54
CA ALA A 104 -35.77 -25.93 -6.39
C ALA A 104 -35.71 -26.99 -7.50
N ARG A 105 -35.59 -28.25 -7.10
CA ARG A 105 -35.99 -29.37 -7.93
C ARG A 105 -37.06 -30.09 -7.14
N ASP A 106 -38.25 -29.51 -7.26
CA ASP A 106 -39.52 -30.19 -7.07
C ASP A 106 -39.57 -31.41 -8.01
N GLU A 107 -40.27 -32.44 -7.56
CA GLU A 107 -40.77 -33.60 -8.32
C GLU A 107 -39.74 -34.60 -8.92
N LEU A 108 -39.58 -35.74 -8.23
CA LEU A 108 -39.96 -37.09 -8.70
C LEU A 108 -39.67 -38.16 -7.63
#